data_AF-A0A7I8DVP6-F1
#
_entry.id   AF-A0A7I8DVP6-F1
#
_cell.length_a   1.000
_cell.length_b   1.000
_cell.length_c   1.000
_cell.angle_alpha   90.00
_cell.angle_beta   90.00
_cell.angle_gamma   90.00
#
_symmetry.space_group_name_H-M   'P 1'
#
loop_
_entity.id
_entity.type
_entity.pdbx_description
1 polymer ?
#
loop_
_entity_poly.entity_id
_entity_poly.type
_entity_poly.pdbx_seq_one_letter_code
_entity_poly.pdbx_strand_id
1 'polypeptide(L)'
;MKRYVVKNEKNKTYKNMFGVTDYDIPMFGFKSALLILGATMLSLIVCVNGFHYLHIDFRLPNAIISSIVCGLSVAYSQFYIERKKGMCKSFWIVTGIFTIMAFVMILMIR
;
A
#
# COMPACT_ATOMS: atom_id res chain seq x y z
N MET A 1 11.24 -23.45 33.75
CA MET A 1 12.03 -22.34 33.18
C MET A 1 11.20 -21.07 33.23
N LYS A 2 11.63 -20.03 33.97
CA LYS A 2 10.93 -18.73 34.00
C LYS A 2 11.27 -17.95 32.72
N ARG A 3 10.26 -17.63 31.89
CA ARG A 3 10.44 -16.75 30.73
C ARG A 3 10.59 -15.31 31.21
N TYR A 4 11.68 -14.65 30.81
CA TYR A 4 11.85 -13.22 31.02
C TYR A 4 10.84 -12.47 30.15
N VAL A 5 9.89 -11.78 30.79
CA VAL A 5 8.93 -10.92 30.08
C VAL A 5 9.61 -9.57 29.87
N VAL A 6 9.98 -9.28 28.62
CA VAL A 6 10.66 -8.03 28.26
C VAL A 6 9.66 -6.88 28.33
N LYS A 7 9.99 -5.83 29.11
CA LYS A 7 9.20 -4.59 29.20
C LYS A 7 9.17 -3.98 27.78
N ASN A 8 7.98 -3.74 27.21
CA ASN A 8 7.69 -3.33 25.82
C ASN A 8 7.60 -4.43 24.72
N GLU A 9 7.09 -5.62 25.01
CA GLU A 9 6.68 -6.54 23.92
C GLU A 9 5.58 -5.97 23.01
N LYS A 10 4.66 -5.15 23.56
CA LYS A 10 3.46 -4.68 22.85
C LYS A 10 3.67 -3.43 21.99
N ASN A 11 4.73 -2.65 22.23
CA ASN A 11 5.01 -1.37 21.56
C ASN A 11 6.43 -1.38 20.95
N LYS A 12 6.70 -2.33 20.05
CA LYS A 12 7.89 -2.23 19.20
C LYS A 12 7.64 -1.16 18.14
N THR A 13 7.98 0.08 18.45
CA THR A 13 8.20 1.11 17.43
C THR A 13 9.48 0.73 16.70
N TYR A 14 9.36 0.37 15.42
CA TYR A 14 10.51 0.04 14.59
C TYR A 14 11.42 1.27 14.52
N LYS A 15 12.66 1.14 15.01
CA LYS A 15 13.65 2.22 14.91
C LYS A 15 14.08 2.38 13.45
N ASN A 16 14.03 3.62 12.96
CA ASN A 16 14.46 4.00 11.62
C ASN A 16 15.97 3.77 11.46
N MET A 17 16.41 3.23 10.32
CA MET A 17 17.83 3.08 9.99
C MET A 17 18.51 4.44 9.74
N PHE A 18 17.74 5.48 9.43
CA PHE A 18 18.18 6.84 9.11
C PHE A 18 18.09 7.84 10.28
N GLY A 19 17.95 7.37 11.52
CA GLY A 19 17.89 8.22 12.70
C GLY A 19 16.48 8.70 13.05
N VAL A 20 16.36 9.30 14.23
CA VAL A 20 15.10 9.78 14.80
C VAL A 20 14.79 11.15 14.20
N THR A 21 13.83 11.21 13.30
CA THR A 21 13.20 12.48 12.91
C THR A 21 12.13 12.82 13.96
N ASP A 22 11.98 14.10 14.34
CA ASP A 22 10.96 14.55 15.31
C ASP A 22 9.52 14.26 14.86
N TYR A 23 9.34 13.90 13.59
CA TYR A 23 8.08 13.42 13.03
C TYR A 23 8.16 11.91 12.74
N ASP A 24 7.14 11.16 13.19
CA ASP A 24 6.89 9.75 12.85
C ASP A 24 6.48 9.63 11.37
N ILE A 25 7.44 9.77 10.47
CA ILE A 25 7.22 9.57 9.03
C ILE A 25 6.98 8.08 8.80
N PRO A 26 5.84 7.67 8.21
CA PRO A 26 5.61 6.28 7.85
C PRO A 26 6.66 5.86 6.80
N MET A 27 7.59 4.97 7.18
CA MET A 27 8.60 4.43 6.27
C MET A 27 8.18 3.06 5.76
N PHE A 28 8.19 2.89 4.43
CA PHE A 28 7.97 1.59 3.81
C PHE A 28 9.17 0.67 4.04
N GLY A 29 8.93 -0.48 4.67
CA GLY A 29 9.93 -1.54 4.78
C GLY A 29 10.21 -2.20 3.43
N PHE A 30 11.36 -2.86 3.26
CA PHE A 30 11.70 -3.57 2.02
C PHE A 30 10.65 -4.62 1.61
N LYS A 31 10.10 -5.35 2.59
CA LYS A 31 8.99 -6.31 2.37
C LYS A 31 7.72 -5.64 1.86
N SER A 32 7.39 -4.48 2.42
CA SER A 32 6.25 -3.66 1.99
C SER A 32 6.44 -3.17 0.57
N ALA A 33 7.61 -2.60 0.25
CA ALA A 33 7.93 -2.08 -1.07
C ALA A 33 7.84 -3.18 -2.15
N LEU A 34 8.37 -4.38 -1.87
CA LEU A 34 8.31 -5.51 -2.78
C LEU A 34 6.87 -5.97 -3.04
N LEU A 35 6.02 -5.97 -2.00
CA LEU A 35 4.60 -6.31 -2.14
C LEU A 35 3.85 -5.26 -2.97
N ILE A 36 4.06 -3.97 -2.71
CA ILE A 36 3.46 -2.88 -3.49
C ILE A 36 3.85 -2.99 -4.96
N LEU A 37 5.14 -3.16 -5.24
CA LEU A 37 5.65 -3.28 -6.60
C LEU A 37 5.08 -4.52 -7.29
N GLY A 38 5.12 -5.69 -6.64
CA GLY A 38 4.57 -6.92 -7.20
C GLY A 38 3.06 -6.84 -7.48
N ALA A 39 2.28 -6.30 -6.54
CA ALA A 39 0.84 -6.16 -6.68
C ALA A 39 0.44 -5.18 -7.79
N THR A 40 1.18 -4.08 -7.93
CA THR A 40 0.92 -3.08 -8.99
C THR A 40 1.33 -3.59 -10.37
N MET A 41 2.43 -4.33 -10.50
CA MET A 41 2.79 -4.95 -11.79
C MET A 41 1.81 -6.06 -12.19
N LEU A 42 1.38 -6.90 -11.24
CA LEU A 42 0.37 -7.93 -11.50
C LEU A 42 -0.97 -7.34 -11.90
N SER A 43 -1.42 -6.25 -11.25
CA SER A 43 -2.69 -5.62 -11.60
C SER A 43 -2.68 -5.05 -13.01
N LEU A 44 -1.56 -4.48 -13.46
CA LEU A 44 -1.38 -4.03 -14.84
C LEU A 44 -1.47 -5.20 -15.82
N ILE A 45 -0.78 -6.31 -15.55
CA ILE A 45 -0.81 -7.50 -16.44
C ILE A 45 -2.24 -8.07 -16.54
N VAL A 46 -2.94 -8.20 -15.42
CA VAL A 46 -4.32 -8.72 -15.39
C VAL A 46 -5.28 -7.78 -16.11
N CYS A 47 -5.14 -6.46 -15.93
CA CYS A 47 -5.95 -5.48 -16.66
C CYS A 47 -5.66 -5.52 -18.16
N VAL A 48 -4.38 -5.55 -18.56
CA VAL A 48 -3.93 -5.59 -19.97
C VAL A 48 -4.44 -6.83 -20.71
N ASN A 49 -4.49 -7.98 -20.05
CA ASN A 49 -5.00 -9.21 -20.68
C ASN A 49 -6.53 -9.34 -20.59
N GLY A 50 -7.14 -8.91 -19.47
CA GLY A 50 -8.58 -9.04 -19.24
C GLY A 50 -9.42 -8.13 -20.14
N PHE A 51 -9.01 -6.87 -20.34
CA PHE A 51 -9.76 -5.95 -21.20
C PHE A 51 -9.50 -6.16 -22.70
N HIS A 52 -8.42 -6.87 -23.08
CA HIS A 52 -8.20 -7.27 -24.47
C HIS A 52 -9.30 -8.23 -24.96
N TYR A 53 -9.89 -9.00 -24.04
CA TYR A 53 -10.98 -9.92 -24.34
C TYR A 53 -12.36 -9.23 -24.47
N LEU A 54 -12.49 -7.99 -23.97
CA LEU A 54 -13.78 -7.30 -23.82
C LEU A 54 -14.03 -6.18 -24.84
N HIS A 55 -13.06 -5.82 -25.70
CA HIS A 55 -13.20 -4.77 -26.72
C HIS A 55 -13.75 -3.42 -26.19
N ILE A 56 -13.56 -3.13 -24.90
CA ILE A 56 -13.94 -1.86 -24.26
C ILE A 56 -12.73 -0.93 -24.27
N ASP A 57 -12.96 0.38 -24.35
CA ASP A 57 -11.94 1.42 -24.18
C ASP A 57 -11.07 1.15 -22.94
N PHE A 58 -9.84 0.69 -23.18
CA PHE A 58 -8.90 0.19 -22.17
C PHE A 58 -8.61 1.17 -21.04
N ARG A 59 -8.77 2.45 -21.34
CA ARG A 59 -8.21 3.56 -20.58
C ARG A 59 -8.93 3.79 -19.25
N LEU A 60 -10.25 3.89 -19.26
CA LEU A 60 -11.03 4.16 -18.05
C LEU A 60 -11.03 2.97 -17.07
N PRO A 61 -11.29 1.72 -17.52
CA PRO A 61 -11.32 0.57 -16.62
C PRO A 61 -9.94 0.26 -16.02
N ASN A 62 -8.87 0.34 -16.83
CA ASN A 62 -7.51 0.13 -16.33
C ASN A 62 -7.14 1.17 -15.27
N ALA A 63 -7.44 2.45 -15.51
CA ALA A 63 -7.15 3.51 -14.53
C ALA A 63 -7.89 3.30 -13.20
N ILE A 64 -9.15 2.85 -13.24
CA ILE A 64 -9.93 2.58 -12.02
C ILE A 64 -9.35 1.39 -11.26
N ILE A 65 -9.08 0.27 -11.92
CA ILE A 65 -8.63 -0.95 -11.24
C ILE A 65 -7.20 -0.79 -10.71
N SER A 66 -6.30 -0.25 -11.52
CA SER A 66 -4.91 -0.02 -11.10
C SER A 66 -4.81 0.96 -9.94
N SER A 67 -5.59 2.06 -9.95
CA SER A 67 -5.61 3.02 -8.84
C SER A 67 -6.15 2.41 -7.54
N ILE A 68 -7.22 1.61 -7.60
CA ILE A 68 -7.78 0.90 -6.45
C ILE A 68 -6.77 -0.10 -5.87
N VAL A 69 -6.17 -0.93 -6.72
CA VAL A 69 -5.17 -1.92 -6.28
C VAL A 69 -3.95 -1.24 -5.69
N CYS A 70 -3.49 -0.13 -6.29
CA CYS A 70 -2.37 0.65 -5.77
C CYS A 70 -2.68 1.19 -4.37
N GLY A 71 -3.80 1.90 -4.20
CA GLY A 71 -4.17 2.48 -2.89
C GLY A 71 -4.38 1.42 -1.81
N LEU A 72 -4.98 0.27 -2.14
CA LEU A 72 -5.13 -0.84 -1.21
C LEU A 72 -3.80 -1.48 -0.84
N SER A 73 -2.88 -1.65 -1.78
CA SER A 73 -1.56 -2.23 -1.52
C SER A 73 -0.70 -1.35 -0.62
N VAL A 74 -0.75 -0.03 -0.84
CA VAL A 74 -0.09 0.99 -0.01
C VAL A 74 -0.67 1.03 1.41
N ALA A 75 -1.99 0.99 1.56
CA ALA A 75 -2.61 0.96 2.88
C ALA A 75 -2.35 -0.39 3.60
N TYR A 76 -2.38 -1.50 2.87
CA TYR A 76 -2.11 -2.82 3.43
C TYR A 76 -0.69 -2.91 3.99
N SER A 77 0.30 -2.46 3.22
CA SER A 77 1.69 -2.42 3.68
C SER A 77 1.89 -1.57 4.94
N GLN A 78 1.36 -0.35 4.99
CA GLN A 78 1.52 0.51 6.17
C GLN A 78 0.80 -0.04 7.41
N PHE A 79 -0.44 -0.50 7.29
CA PHE A 79 -1.26 -0.87 8.45
C PHE A 79 -1.05 -2.30 8.95
N TYR A 80 -0.79 -3.24 8.03
CA TYR A 80 -0.59 -4.66 8.38
C TYR A 80 0.88 -5.02 8.57
N ILE A 81 1.78 -4.60 7.69
CA ILE A 81 3.20 -5.01 7.76
C ILE A 81 3.95 -4.16 8.78
N GLU A 82 3.83 -2.84 8.69
CA GLU A 82 4.59 -1.92 9.55
C GLU A 82 3.93 -1.66 10.88
N ARG A 83 2.66 -1.23 10.91
CA ARG A 83 2.02 -0.80 12.16
C ARG A 83 1.36 -1.94 12.94
N LYS A 84 1.14 -3.12 12.32
CA LYS A 84 0.37 -4.26 12.86
C LYS A 84 -0.93 -3.82 13.59
N LYS A 85 -1.53 -2.70 13.14
CA LYS A 85 -2.73 -2.10 13.76
C LYS A 85 -4.03 -2.69 13.21
N GLY A 86 -3.97 -3.42 12.10
CA GLY A 86 -5.15 -4.00 11.44
C GLY A 86 -6.05 -2.96 10.76
N MET A 87 -7.28 -3.34 10.42
CA MET A 87 -8.28 -2.46 9.80
C MET A 87 -8.79 -1.40 10.78
N CYS A 88 -8.27 -0.19 10.68
CA CYS A 88 -8.71 0.98 11.45
C CYS A 88 -9.44 2.00 10.55
N LYS A 89 -10.15 2.98 11.10
CA LYS A 89 -10.74 4.10 10.31
C LYS A 89 -9.67 4.83 9.48
N SER A 90 -8.45 4.96 10.01
CA SER A 90 -7.32 5.54 9.30
C SER A 90 -6.87 4.72 8.09
N PHE A 91 -7.11 3.41 8.05
CA PHE A 91 -6.81 2.57 6.87
C PHE A 91 -7.67 3.00 5.68
N TRP A 92 -8.97 3.18 5.90
CA TRP A 92 -9.89 3.62 4.84
C TRP A 92 -9.56 5.03 4.32
N ILE A 93 -9.15 5.93 5.21
CA ILE A 93 -8.75 7.29 4.82
C ILE A 93 -7.48 7.25 3.96
N VAL A 94 -6.45 6.49 4.37
CA VAL A 94 -5.20 6.38 3.61
C VAL A 94 -5.45 5.71 2.26
N THR A 95 -6.21 4.61 2.22
CA THR A 95 -6.61 3.98 0.95
C THR A 95 -7.30 5.00 0.04
N GLY A 96 -8.32 5.71 0.53
CA GLY A 96 -9.08 6.67 -0.28
C GLY A 96 -8.23 7.82 -0.84
N ILE A 97 -7.32 8.38 -0.04
CA ILE A 97 -6.43 9.46 -0.51
C ILE A 97 -5.48 8.93 -1.59
N PHE A 98 -4.87 7.77 -1.37
CA PHE A 98 -3.92 7.20 -2.34
C PHE A 98 -4.59 6.70 -3.62
N THR A 99 -5.81 6.16 -3.56
CA THR A 99 -6.56 5.78 -4.76
C THR A 99 -6.92 7.00 -5.61
N ILE A 100 -7.41 8.08 -4.99
CA ILE A 100 -7.74 9.33 -5.70
C ILE A 100 -6.49 9.94 -6.33
N MET A 101 -5.39 10.03 -5.58
CA MET A 101 -4.13 10.57 -6.09
C MET A 101 -3.59 9.76 -7.27
N ALA A 102 -3.58 8.42 -7.15
CA ALA A 102 -3.13 7.52 -8.23
C ALA A 102 -4.03 7.61 -9.46
N PHE A 103 -5.36 7.70 -9.27
CA PHE A 103 -6.31 7.86 -10.36
C PHE A 103 -6.08 9.16 -11.15
N VAL A 104 -5.85 10.28 -10.46
CA VAL A 104 -5.54 11.56 -11.10
C VAL A 104 -4.21 11.50 -11.86
N MET A 105 -3.15 10.92 -11.26
CA MET A 105 -1.86 10.75 -11.95
C MET A 105 -1.99 9.93 -13.23
N ILE A 106 -2.72 8.81 -13.19
CA ILE A 106 -2.92 7.92 -14.33
C ILE A 106 -3.77 8.59 -15.41
N LEU A 107 -4.73 9.43 -15.04
CA LEU A 107 -5.49 10.24 -16.01
C LEU A 107 -4.67 11.35 -16.66
N MET A 108 -3.69 11.92 -15.94
CA MET A 108 -2.78 12.96 -16.48
C MET A 108 -1.72 12.39 -17.41
N ILE A 109 -1.30 11.14 -17.19
CA ILE A 109 -0.47 10.39 -18.13
C ILE A 109 -1.33 10.09 -19.38
N ARG A 110 -1.07 10.86 -20.44
CA ARG A 110 -1.76 10.79 -21.73
C ARG A 110 -1.13 9.74 -22.63
#